data_AF-K6UYT8-F1
#
_entry.id   AF-K6UYT8-F1
#
_cell.length_a   1.000
_cell.length_b   1.000
_cell.length_c   1.000
_cell.angle_alpha   90.00
_cell.angle_beta   90.00
_cell.angle_gamma   90.00
#
_symmetry.space_group_name_H-M   'P 1'
#
loop_
_entity.id
_entity.type
_entity.pdbx_description
1 polymer ?
#
loop_
_entity_poly.entity_id
_entity_poly.type
_entity_poly.pdbx_seq_one_letter_code
_entity_poly.pdbx_strand_id
1 'polypeptide(L)'
;MSVITRIRRPLGAAAAAAALTVLPFAAGTAYATPEPGPVGVPTAEVPTADAPVPVAEGEYSYLATRAVTERAASMRLPEAIASLPVPEQYRPANLALAAQFDMALQDALATPGGCVQVVVDPRARSGNLFDYGFFAVAGEYCP
;
A
#
# COMPACT_ATOMS: atom_id res chain seq x y z
N MET A 1 32.28 10.24 60.12
CA MET A 1 33.69 9.80 60.12
C MET A 1 34.07 9.49 58.68
N SER A 2 35.09 10.16 58.14
CA SER A 2 35.67 9.91 56.81
C SER A 2 37.07 9.30 56.95
N VAL A 3 37.40 8.29 56.15
CA VAL A 3 38.76 7.82 55.81
C VAL A 3 38.64 7.14 54.43
N ILE A 4 38.98 7.74 53.28
CA ILE A 4 40.31 7.95 52.62
C ILE A 4 40.99 6.66 52.08
N THR A 5 40.78 6.42 50.78
CA THR A 5 41.79 6.26 49.69
C THR A 5 42.70 5.02 49.65
N ARG A 6 42.70 4.27 48.52
CA ARG A 6 43.80 4.21 47.49
C ARG A 6 43.67 3.05 46.47
N ILE A 7 43.60 3.50 45.22
CA ILE A 7 44.18 2.98 43.95
C ILE A 7 45.13 1.78 44.07
N ARG A 8 44.97 0.78 43.18
CA ARG A 8 46.05 0.09 42.44
C ARG A 8 45.54 -0.74 41.25
N ARG A 9 45.91 -0.32 40.03
CA ARG A 9 46.12 -1.19 38.86
C ARG A 9 47.44 -1.95 39.06
N PRO A 10 47.60 -3.17 38.51
CA PRO A 10 48.54 -3.28 37.39
C PRO A 10 48.15 -4.30 36.28
N LEU A 11 48.70 -4.03 35.09
CA LEU A 11 49.31 -4.93 34.06
C LEU A 11 48.59 -6.28 33.79
N GLY A 12 48.09 -6.58 32.59
CA GLY A 12 48.81 -6.49 31.33
C GLY A 12 49.17 -7.91 30.86
N ALA A 13 48.34 -8.50 29.99
CA ALA A 13 48.69 -9.65 29.17
C ALA A 13 47.85 -9.60 27.90
N ALA A 14 48.47 -9.10 26.83
CA ALA A 14 48.03 -9.31 25.47
C ALA A 14 48.51 -10.69 25.02
N ALA A 15 47.63 -11.51 24.46
CA ALA A 15 47.98 -12.57 23.52
C ALA A 15 46.75 -12.91 22.67
N ALA A 16 46.94 -12.83 21.36
CA ALA A 16 45.93 -12.84 20.33
C ALA A 16 45.26 -14.21 20.15
N ALA A 17 43.95 -14.19 19.90
CA ALA A 17 43.26 -15.21 19.14
C ALA A 17 42.27 -14.49 18.21
N ALA A 18 42.79 -14.00 17.08
CA ALA A 18 42.00 -13.52 15.98
C ALA A 18 41.41 -14.71 15.23
N ALA A 19 40.17 -15.09 15.57
CA ALA A 19 39.31 -15.89 14.70
C ALA A 19 38.26 -14.95 14.10
N LEU A 20 38.66 -14.24 13.05
CA LEU A 20 37.79 -13.46 12.18
C LEU A 20 36.96 -14.43 11.33
N THR A 21 35.81 -14.87 11.84
CA THR A 21 34.72 -15.32 10.96
C THR A 21 34.07 -14.08 10.39
N VAL A 22 34.61 -13.60 9.27
CA VAL A 22 33.97 -12.57 8.44
C VAL A 22 32.72 -13.21 7.84
N LEU A 23 31.57 -12.92 8.44
CA LEU A 23 30.32 -12.93 7.70
C LEU A 23 30.44 -11.80 6.66
N PRO A 24 30.25 -12.06 5.36
CA PRO A 24 30.15 -10.98 4.40
C PRO A 24 28.84 -10.24 4.67
N PHE A 25 28.91 -9.19 5.48
CA PHE A 25 28.02 -8.04 5.36
C PHE A 25 28.34 -7.40 4.01
N ALA A 26 27.66 -7.86 2.96
CA ALA A 26 27.61 -7.16 1.69
C ALA A 26 26.66 -5.95 1.82
N ALA A 27 27.07 -4.97 2.62
CA ALA A 27 26.58 -3.60 2.52
C ALA A 27 27.45 -2.91 1.45
N GLY A 28 27.16 -3.21 0.19
CA GLY A 28 27.70 -2.52 -0.97
C GLY A 28 26.52 -2.09 -1.83
N THR A 29 26.20 -0.81 -1.81
CA THR A 29 25.21 -0.17 -2.67
C THR A 29 25.64 -0.34 -4.12
N ALA A 30 25.08 -1.32 -4.81
CA ALA A 30 25.06 -1.34 -6.26
C ALA A 30 24.10 -0.23 -6.72
N TYR A 31 24.63 0.98 -6.87
CA TYR A 31 24.03 1.93 -7.80
C TYR A 31 24.21 1.32 -9.19
N ALA A 32 23.20 0.59 -9.64
CA ALA A 32 23.04 0.29 -11.05
C ALA A 32 22.80 1.63 -11.75
N THR A 33 23.84 2.18 -12.36
CA THR A 33 23.73 3.27 -13.33
C THR A 33 22.74 2.82 -14.41
N PRO A 34 21.63 3.54 -14.64
CA PRO A 34 20.75 3.23 -15.76
C PRO A 34 21.53 3.46 -17.06
N GLU A 35 21.72 2.41 -17.83
CA GLU A 35 22.15 2.52 -19.22
C GLU A 35 21.04 3.27 -19.99
N PRO A 36 21.35 4.25 -20.86
CA PRO A 36 20.34 4.97 -21.64
C PRO A 36 19.83 4.07 -22.76
N GLY A 37 19.02 3.07 -22.41
CA GLY A 37 18.12 2.40 -23.33
C GLY A 37 16.99 3.35 -23.74
N PRO A 38 16.34 3.11 -24.89
CA PRO A 38 15.20 3.92 -25.31
C PRO A 38 14.17 3.92 -24.18
N VAL A 39 13.72 5.13 -23.81
CA VAL A 39 12.74 5.39 -22.76
C VAL A 39 11.43 4.68 -23.14
N GLY A 40 11.34 3.40 -22.81
CA GLY A 40 10.07 2.72 -22.64
C GLY A 40 9.45 3.32 -21.40
N VAL A 41 8.50 4.24 -21.61
CA VAL A 41 7.56 4.63 -20.56
C VAL A 41 7.10 3.33 -19.91
N PRO A 42 7.30 3.11 -18.60
CA PRO A 42 6.59 2.05 -17.93
C PRO A 42 5.12 2.41 -18.06
N THR A 43 4.44 1.80 -19.03
CA THR A 43 3.00 1.76 -19.05
C THR A 43 2.65 1.07 -17.75
N ALA A 44 2.29 1.85 -16.73
CA ALA A 44 1.56 1.33 -15.60
C ALA A 44 0.38 0.58 -16.22
N GLU A 45 0.45 -0.74 -16.17
CA GLU A 45 -0.58 -1.59 -16.72
C GLU A 45 -1.81 -1.32 -15.86
N VAL A 46 -2.67 -0.47 -16.40
CA VAL A 46 -3.92 -0.07 -15.77
C VAL A 46 -4.67 -1.37 -15.51
N PRO A 47 -5.00 -1.71 -14.25
CA PRO A 47 -5.70 -2.94 -13.92
C PRO A 47 -6.96 -3.02 -14.78
N THR A 48 -6.92 -3.91 -15.78
CA THR A 48 -8.04 -4.02 -16.71
C THR A 48 -9.19 -4.67 -15.98
N ALA A 49 -10.41 -4.20 -16.23
CA ALA A 49 -11.60 -4.80 -15.63
C ALA A 49 -11.66 -6.30 -15.96
N ASP A 50 -11.77 -7.14 -14.94
CA ASP A 50 -11.73 -8.61 -15.06
C ASP A 50 -12.85 -9.22 -14.18
N ALA A 51 -12.79 -10.52 -13.91
CA ALA A 51 -13.69 -11.18 -12.97
C ALA A 51 -13.64 -10.52 -11.58
N PRO A 52 -14.76 -10.53 -10.83
CA PRO A 52 -14.78 -10.04 -9.46
C PRO A 52 -13.70 -10.71 -8.62
N VAL A 53 -13.02 -9.92 -7.78
CA VAL A 53 -12.03 -10.47 -6.85
C VAL A 53 -12.73 -11.37 -5.84
N PRO A 54 -12.15 -12.54 -5.51
CA PRO A 54 -12.67 -13.39 -4.45
C PRO A 54 -12.50 -12.71 -3.09
N VAL A 55 -13.44 -12.92 -2.18
CA VAL A 55 -13.39 -12.38 -0.82
C VAL A 55 -13.05 -13.46 0.21
N ALA A 56 -12.27 -13.09 1.21
CA ALA A 56 -11.86 -13.96 2.30
C ALA A 56 -12.99 -14.14 3.34
N GLU A 57 -12.81 -15.12 4.23
CA GLU A 57 -13.78 -15.35 5.31
C GLU A 57 -13.88 -14.14 6.25
N GLY A 58 -15.08 -13.58 6.34
CA GLY A 58 -15.40 -12.41 7.17
C GLY A 58 -15.33 -11.07 6.44
N GLU A 59 -14.91 -11.06 5.17
CA GLU A 59 -15.03 -9.89 4.29
C GLU A 59 -16.40 -9.86 3.61
N TYR A 60 -16.84 -8.66 3.25
CA TYR A 60 -18.10 -8.44 2.53
C TYR A 60 -17.80 -7.88 1.14
N SER A 61 -18.48 -8.42 0.12
CA SER A 61 -18.38 -7.94 -1.25
C SER A 61 -19.71 -7.42 -1.78
N TYR A 62 -19.64 -6.32 -2.53
CA TYR A 62 -20.78 -5.74 -3.22
C TYR A 62 -20.39 -5.44 -4.66
N LEU A 63 -21.19 -5.93 -5.61
CA LEU A 63 -21.07 -5.54 -7.02
C LEU A 63 -22.08 -4.44 -7.32
N ALA A 64 -21.57 -3.27 -7.74
CA ALA A 64 -22.42 -2.21 -8.25
C ALA A 64 -22.97 -2.61 -9.61
N THR A 65 -24.15 -2.09 -9.97
CA THR A 65 -24.60 -2.14 -11.36
C THR A 65 -23.80 -1.13 -12.20
N ARG A 66 -23.84 -1.30 -13.52
CA ARG A 66 -23.30 -0.30 -14.45
C ARG A 66 -23.85 1.10 -14.20
N ALA A 67 -25.16 1.23 -13.99
CA ALA A 67 -25.82 2.51 -13.75
C ALA A 67 -25.36 3.18 -12.44
N VAL A 68 -25.11 2.40 -11.38
CA VAL A 68 -24.55 2.93 -10.12
C VAL A 68 -23.12 3.42 -10.32
N THR A 69 -22.33 2.69 -11.12
CA THR A 69 -20.96 3.06 -11.47
C THR A 69 -20.93 4.39 -12.24
N GLU A 70 -21.75 4.54 -13.27
CA GLU A 70 -21.90 5.81 -14.02
C GLU A 70 -22.41 6.94 -13.13
N ARG A 71 -23.33 6.64 -12.21
CA ARG A 71 -23.84 7.63 -11.26
C ARG A 71 -22.73 8.13 -10.34
N ALA A 72 -21.91 7.24 -9.79
CA ALA A 72 -20.78 7.60 -8.94
C ALA A 72 -19.80 8.55 -9.67
N ALA A 73 -19.55 8.29 -10.95
CA ALA A 73 -18.72 9.15 -11.80
C ALA A 73 -19.36 10.52 -12.02
N SER A 74 -20.64 10.57 -12.36
CA SER A 74 -21.38 11.83 -12.57
C SER A 74 -21.42 12.71 -11.30
N MET A 75 -21.38 12.06 -10.14
CA MET A 75 -21.37 12.73 -8.84
C MET A 75 -19.97 13.12 -8.37
N ARG A 76 -18.92 12.73 -9.11
CA ARG A 76 -17.51 12.96 -8.71
C ARG A 76 -17.25 12.41 -7.31
N LEU A 77 -17.72 11.17 -7.08
CA LEU A 77 -17.74 10.57 -5.76
C LEU A 77 -16.32 10.38 -5.16
N PRO A 78 -15.27 10.02 -5.92
CA PRO A 78 -13.91 10.02 -5.40
C PRO A 78 -13.47 11.39 -4.86
N GLU A 79 -13.74 12.48 -5.58
CA GLU A 79 -13.41 13.83 -5.11
C GLU A 79 -14.26 14.25 -3.91
N ALA A 80 -15.52 13.82 -3.86
CA ALA A 80 -16.35 14.01 -2.69
C ALA A 80 -15.76 13.32 -1.46
N ILE A 81 -15.26 12.08 -1.58
CA ILE A 81 -14.54 11.37 -0.50
C ILE A 81 -13.29 12.15 -0.10
N ALA A 82 -12.46 12.55 -1.06
CA ALA A 82 -11.24 13.33 -0.79
C ALA A 82 -11.51 14.65 -0.03
N SER A 83 -12.70 15.23 -0.23
CA SER A 83 -13.13 16.49 0.40
C SER A 83 -13.72 16.35 1.81
N LEU A 84 -13.95 15.13 2.29
CA LEU A 84 -14.57 14.91 3.59
C LEU A 84 -13.73 15.52 4.73
N PRO A 85 -14.37 16.19 5.71
CA PRO A 85 -13.68 16.70 6.89
C PRO A 85 -13.28 15.54 7.80
N VAL A 86 -12.08 15.02 7.59
CA VAL A 86 -11.47 13.98 8.44
C VAL A 86 -10.43 14.61 9.37
N PRO A 87 -10.22 14.05 10.58
CA PRO A 87 -9.07 14.42 11.41
C PRO A 87 -7.75 14.29 10.65
N GLU A 88 -6.79 15.19 10.90
CA GLU A 88 -5.53 15.26 10.14
C GLU A 88 -4.77 13.93 10.11
N GLN A 89 -4.82 13.15 11.20
CA GLN A 89 -4.18 11.84 11.26
C GLN A 89 -4.75 10.81 10.25
N TYR A 90 -5.98 11.01 9.78
CA TYR A 90 -6.64 10.12 8.80
C TYR A 90 -6.65 10.70 7.38
N ARG A 91 -6.20 11.94 7.19
CA ARG A 91 -6.18 12.60 5.87
C ARG A 91 -5.45 11.77 4.80
N PRO A 92 -4.25 11.19 5.07
CA PRO A 92 -3.57 10.36 4.07
C PRO A 92 -4.38 9.12 3.68
N ALA A 93 -5.03 8.45 4.65
CA ALA A 93 -5.85 7.28 4.40
C ALA A 93 -7.11 7.63 3.58
N ASN A 94 -7.76 8.76 3.87
CA ASN A 94 -8.92 9.24 3.12
C ASN A 94 -8.56 9.60 1.66
N LEU A 95 -7.41 10.24 1.44
CA LEU A 95 -6.91 10.55 0.09
C LEU A 95 -6.55 9.28 -0.67
N ALA A 96 -5.92 8.29 -0.01
CA ALA A 96 -5.63 7.00 -0.62
C ALA A 96 -6.91 6.24 -1.00
N LEU A 97 -7.93 6.25 -0.14
CA LEU A 97 -9.25 5.66 -0.41
C LEU A 97 -9.89 6.29 -1.66
N ALA A 98 -9.89 7.63 -1.72
CA ALA A 98 -10.41 8.37 -2.86
C ALA A 98 -9.66 8.01 -4.15
N ALA A 99 -8.33 7.97 -4.12
CA ALA A 99 -7.52 7.63 -5.29
C ALA A 99 -7.76 6.18 -5.77
N GLN A 100 -7.84 5.21 -4.85
CA GLN A 100 -8.15 3.82 -5.19
C GLN A 100 -9.52 3.69 -5.85
N PHE A 101 -10.51 4.40 -5.31
CA PHE A 101 -11.84 4.39 -5.89
C PHE A 101 -11.87 5.06 -7.26
N ASP A 102 -11.18 6.19 -7.44
CA ASP A 102 -11.09 6.88 -8.73
C ASP A 102 -10.49 5.98 -9.81
N MET A 103 -9.38 5.28 -9.51
CA MET A 103 -8.77 4.34 -10.45
C MET A 103 -9.75 3.23 -10.85
N ALA A 104 -10.32 2.52 -9.87
CA ALA A 104 -11.27 1.44 -10.15
C ALA A 104 -12.51 1.92 -10.92
N LEU A 105 -12.98 3.15 -10.65
CA LEU A 105 -14.11 3.75 -11.32
C LEU A 105 -13.77 4.10 -12.78
N GLN A 106 -12.61 4.70 -13.04
CA GLN A 106 -12.16 4.99 -14.40
C GLN A 106 -11.99 3.71 -15.22
N ASP A 107 -11.39 2.68 -14.62
CA ASP A 107 -11.15 1.39 -15.27
C ASP A 107 -12.47 0.66 -15.59
N ALA A 108 -13.43 0.67 -14.66
CA ALA A 108 -14.76 0.12 -14.89
C ALA A 108 -15.54 0.89 -15.98
N LEU A 109 -15.34 2.20 -16.08
CA LEU A 109 -16.01 3.03 -17.09
C LEU A 109 -15.40 2.87 -18.48
N ALA A 110 -14.10 2.57 -18.57
CA ALA A 110 -13.41 2.28 -19.82
C ALA A 110 -13.85 0.94 -20.43
N THR A 111 -14.29 -0.02 -19.62
CA THR A 111 -14.78 -1.32 -20.09
C THR A 111 -16.29 -1.26 -20.43
N PRO A 112 -16.71 -1.72 -21.63
CA PRO A 112 -18.12 -1.81 -21.98
C PRO A 112 -18.93 -2.63 -20.97
N GLY A 113 -19.96 -2.02 -20.38
CA GLY A 113 -20.80 -2.66 -19.35
C GLY A 113 -20.12 -2.83 -17.99
N GLY A 114 -18.87 -2.40 -17.82
CA GLY A 114 -18.10 -2.58 -16.60
C GLY A 114 -18.69 -1.86 -15.38
N CYS A 115 -18.41 -2.42 -14.22
CA CYS A 115 -18.90 -1.94 -12.92
C CYS A 115 -17.83 -2.03 -11.84
N VAL A 116 -18.07 -1.39 -10.70
CA VAL A 116 -17.16 -1.46 -9.54
C VAL A 116 -17.60 -2.52 -8.55
N GLN A 117 -16.67 -3.36 -8.12
CA GLN A 117 -16.80 -4.16 -6.91
C GLN A 117 -16.20 -3.41 -5.72
N VAL A 118 -16.91 -3.45 -4.59
CA VAL A 118 -16.41 -2.97 -3.30
C VAL A 118 -16.22 -4.16 -2.38
N VAL A 119 -15.05 -4.28 -1.78
CA VAL A 119 -14.74 -5.24 -0.72
C VAL A 119 -14.54 -4.47 0.58
N VAL A 120 -15.17 -4.95 1.66
CA VAL A 120 -15.07 -4.35 2.99
C VAL A 120 -14.53 -5.41 3.96
N ASP A 121 -13.34 -5.18 4.50
CA ASP A 121 -12.77 -5.96 5.61
C ASP A 121 -13.08 -5.25 6.94
N PRO A 122 -13.90 -5.83 7.84
CA PRO A 122 -14.18 -5.27 9.16
C PRO A 122 -13.01 -5.35 10.13
N ARG A 123 -11.93 -6.06 9.79
CA ARG A 123 -10.75 -6.23 10.63
C ARG A 123 -9.67 -5.25 10.19
N ALA A 124 -9.92 -3.96 10.43
CA ALA A 124 -8.98 -2.91 10.05
C ALA A 124 -7.59 -3.14 10.66
N ARG A 125 -6.56 -3.19 9.81
CA ARG A 125 -5.17 -3.45 10.25
C ARG A 125 -4.33 -2.18 10.38
N SER A 126 -4.88 -1.03 10.00
CA SER A 126 -4.13 0.22 9.78
C SER A 126 -4.69 1.46 10.50
N GLY A 127 -5.54 1.29 11.52
CA GLY A 127 -6.12 2.42 12.29
C GLY A 127 -7.40 3.02 11.69
N ASN A 128 -7.89 2.45 10.58
CA ASN A 128 -9.24 2.68 10.06
C ASN A 128 -10.29 1.91 10.87
N LEU A 129 -11.57 2.21 10.66
CA LEU A 129 -12.69 1.40 11.19
C LEU A 129 -12.93 0.14 10.33
N PHE A 130 -12.70 0.26 9.02
CA PHE A 130 -12.80 -0.81 8.01
C PHE A 130 -11.69 -0.60 6.99
N ASP A 131 -11.18 -1.67 6.39
CA ASP A 131 -10.33 -1.59 5.20
C ASP A 131 -11.21 -1.82 3.96
N TYR A 132 -11.05 -0.98 2.94
CA TYR A 132 -11.86 -1.00 1.72
C TYR A 132 -10.98 -1.32 0.51
N GLY A 133 -11.50 -2.16 -0.40
CA GLY A 133 -10.93 -2.40 -1.72
C GLY A 133 -11.94 -2.05 -2.81
N PHE A 134 -11.48 -1.40 -3.88
CA PHE A 134 -12.26 -1.09 -5.07
C PHE A 134 -11.62 -1.75 -6.28
N PHE A 135 -12.44 -2.42 -7.08
CA PHE A 135 -11.96 -3.18 -8.24
C PHE A 135 -12.88 -2.95 -9.44
N ALA A 136 -12.29 -2.77 -10.61
CA ALA A 136 -13.03 -2.75 -11.86
C ALA A 136 -13.39 -4.18 -12.27
N VAL A 137 -14.66 -4.38 -12.65
CA VAL A 137 -15.21 -5.67 -13.04
C VAL A 137 -15.71 -5.61 -14.47
N ALA A 138 -15.38 -6.62 -15.27
CA ALA A 138 -15.79 -6.71 -16.66
C ALA A 138 -17.33 -6.84 -16.79
N GLY A 139 -17.87 -6.31 -17.89
CA GLY A 139 -19.31 -6.17 -18.05
C GLY A 139 -20.09 -7.47 -18.00
N GLU A 140 -19.51 -8.60 -18.42
CA GLU A 140 -20.17 -9.91 -18.35
C GLU A 140 -20.45 -10.40 -16.91
N TYR A 141 -19.78 -9.84 -15.91
CA TYR A 141 -19.97 -10.18 -14.50
C TYR A 141 -20.82 -9.16 -13.74
N CYS A 142 -21.21 -8.07 -14.40
CA CYS A 142 -21.96 -6.99 -13.78
C CYS A 142 -23.48 -7.28 -13.79
N PRO A 143 -24.18 -6.98 -12.68
CA PRO A 143 -25.63 -7.14 -12.56
C PRO A 143 -26.43 -6.06 -13.31
#